data_AF-A0AA38Q0Y5-F1
#
_entry.id   AF-A0AA38Q0Y5-F1
#
_cell.length_a   1.000
_cell.length_b   1.000
_cell.length_c   1.000
_cell.angle_alpha   90.00
_cell.angle_beta   90.00
_cell.angle_gamma   90.00
#
_symmetry.space_group_name_H-M   'P 1'
#
loop_
_entity.id
_entity.type
_entity.pdbx_description
1 polymer ?
#
loop_
_entity_poly.entity_id
_entity_poly.type
_entity_poly.pdbx_seq_one_letter_code
_entity_poly.pdbx_strand_id
1 'polypeptide(L)' 'SSVFPPEIYDKIIDEVSSSSSKDNLSACSLVDRSWISRSRAHMFRNINFTTAS' A
#
# COMPACT_ATOMS: atom_id res chain seq x y z
N SER A 1 11.12 2.55 -14.69
CA SER A 1 10.89 1.19 -15.21
C SER A 1 11.27 0.23 -14.11
N SER A 2 10.33 -0.59 -13.65
CA SER A 2 10.55 -1.48 -12.51
C SER A 2 11.39 -2.69 -12.92
N VAL A 3 12.36 -3.07 -12.10
CA VAL A 3 13.32 -4.16 -12.40
C VAL A 3 12.71 -5.54 -12.21
N PHE A 4 11.69 -5.67 -11.35
CA PHE A 4 11.04 -6.93 -11.03
C PHE A 4 9.63 -7.04 -11.63
N PRO A 5 9.08 -8.26 -11.73
CA PRO A 5 7.67 -8.45 -12.04
C PRO A 5 6.76 -7.80 -10.98
N PRO A 6 5.56 -7.32 -11.38
CA PRO A 6 4.56 -6.74 -10.46
C PRO A 6 4.27 -7.61 -9.23
N GLU A 7 4.25 -8.93 -9.40
CA GLU A 7 3.93 -9.90 -8.33
C GLU A 7 4.92 -9.84 -7.16
N ILE A 8 6.17 -9.44 -7.43
CA ILE A 8 7.19 -9.28 -6.37
C ILE A 8 6.90 -8.04 -5.55
N TYR A 9 6.57 -6.92 -6.20
CA TYR A 9 6.18 -5.69 -5.50
C TYR A 9 4.89 -5.88 -4.72
N ASP A 10 3.92 -6.58 -5.30
CA ASP A 10 2.64 -6.88 -4.65
C ASP A 10 2.85 -7.69 -3.38
N LYS A 11 3.70 -8.74 -3.42
CA LYS A 11 4.05 -9.52 -2.23
C LYS A 11 4.70 -8.67 -1.14
N ILE A 12 5.63 -7.78 -1.50
CA ILE A 12 6.26 -6.89 -0.51
C ILE A 12 5.20 -6.00 0.15
N ILE A 13 4.31 -5.41 -0.65
CA ILE A 13 3.26 -4.51 -0.15
C ILE A 13 2.25 -5.30 0.72
N ASP A 14 1.95 -6.55 0.36
CA ASP A 14 1.09 -7.43 1.15
C ASP A 14 1.70 -7.72 2.54
N GLU A 15 3.01 -7.98 2.61
CA GLU A 15 3.74 -8.14 3.88
C GLU A 15 3.82 -6.85 4.70
N VAL A 16 3.95 -5.69 4.05
CA VAL A 16 3.90 -4.39 4.75
C VAL A 16 2.49 -4.16 5.32
N SER A 17 1.45 -4.49 4.56
CA SER A 17 0.05 -4.35 5.00
C SER A 17 -0.26 -5.25 6.20
N SER A 18 0.31 -6.47 6.25
CA SER A 18 0.07 -7.43 7.33
C SER A 18 0.80 -7.05 8.63
N SER A 19 1.96 -6.39 8.53
CA SER A 19 2.87 -6.15 9.66
C SER A 19 2.95 -4.69 10.13
N SER A 20 2.47 -3.71 9.34
CA SER A 20 2.73 -2.29 9.58
C SER A 20 1.48 -1.37 9.54
N SER A 21 1.66 -0.15 10.04
CA SER A 21 0.66 0.93 9.99
C SER A 21 0.43 1.48 8.59
N LYS A 22 -0.73 2.14 8.38
CA LYS A 22 -1.12 2.80 7.11
C LYS A 22 -0.11 3.83 6.61
N ASP A 23 0.69 4.44 7.49
CA ASP A 23 1.72 5.40 7.14
C ASP A 23 2.82 4.77 6.26
N ASN A 24 3.18 3.51 6.52
CA ASN A 24 4.16 2.78 5.72
C ASN A 24 3.62 2.49 4.32
N LEU A 25 2.34 2.13 4.21
CA LEU A 25 1.68 1.95 2.91
C LEU A 25 1.60 3.27 2.12
N SER A 26 1.39 4.39 2.80
CA SER A 26 1.45 5.73 2.18
C SER A 26 2.82 6.00 1.59
N ALA A 27 3.89 5.73 2.35
CA ALA A 27 5.27 5.85 1.88
C ALA A 27 5.55 4.95 0.67
N CYS A 28 5.10 3.69 0.69
CA CYS A 28 5.21 2.75 -0.45
C CYS A 28 4.58 3.32 -1.73
N SER A 29 3.47 4.05 -1.61
CA SER A 29 2.82 4.68 -2.77
C SER A 29 3.62 5.81 -3.42
N LEU A 30 4.68 6.31 -2.77
CA LEU A 30 5.54 7.38 -3.28
C LEU A 30 6.83 6.86 -3.95
N VAL A 31 7.10 5.55 -3.88
CA VAL A 31 8.38 4.97 -4.35
C VAL A 31 8.46 4.93 -5.88
N ASP A 32 7.49 4.30 -6.53
CA ASP A 32 7.39 4.20 -7.99
C ASP A 32 5.94 3.90 -8.41
N ARG A 33 5.62 4.14 -9.68
CA ARG A 33 4.29 3.85 -10.24
C ARG A 33 3.85 2.39 -10.04
N SER A 34 4.79 1.44 -10.09
CA SER A 34 4.49 0.02 -9.86
C SER A 34 3.99 -0.26 -8.44
N TRP A 35 4.32 0.57 -7.46
CA TRP A 35 3.93 0.38 -6.05
C TRP A 35 2.60 1.04 -5.71
N ILE A 36 2.16 2.02 -6.51
CA ILE A 36 0.98 2.85 -6.23
C ILE A 36 -0.29 2.00 -6.11
N SER A 37 -0.53 1.12 -7.09
CA SER A 37 -1.81 0.40 -7.21
C SER A 37 -2.09 -0.45 -5.96
N ARG A 38 -1.14 -1.32 -5.60
CA ARG A 38 -1.29 -2.24 -4.48
C ARG A 38 -1.24 -1.54 -3.13
N SER A 39 -0.37 -0.54 -2.97
CA SER A 39 -0.28 0.22 -1.72
C SER A 39 -1.60 0.92 -1.40
N ARG A 40 -2.20 1.59 -2.39
CA ARG A 40 -3.50 2.26 -2.23
C ARG A 40 -4.62 1.26 -1.98
N ALA A 41 -4.62 0.10 -2.66
CA ALA A 41 -5.61 -0.94 -2.44
C ALA A 41 -5.67 -1.35 -0.96
N HIS A 42 -4.51 -1.49 -0.29
CA HIS A 42 -4.44 -1.78 1.14
C HIS A 42 -4.79 -0.58 2.03
N MET A 43 -4.30 0.62 1.73
CA MET A 43 -4.61 1.83 2.50
C MET A 43 -6.12 2.08 2.63
N PHE A 44 -6.83 1.88 1.52
CA PHE A 44 -8.26 2.12 1.40
C PHE A 44 -9.10 0.84 1.55
N ARG A 45 -8.51 -0.31 1.91
CA ARG A 45 -9.24 -1.57 2.08
C ARG A 45 -10.28 -1.50 3.19
N ASN A 46 -9.95 -0.80 4.28
CA ASN A 46 -10.80 -0.61 5.44
C ASN A 46 -10.72 0.85 5.92
N ILE A 47 -11.76 1.63 5.64
CA ILE A 47 -11.87 3.04 6.02
C ILE A 47 -12.94 3.14 7.10
N ASN A 48 -12.53 3.54 8.31
CA ASN A 48 -13.46 3.88 9.37
C ASN A 48 -13.79 5.37 9.27
N PHE A 49 -15.05 5.69 8.99
CA PHE A 49 -15.52 7.07 9.03
C PHE A 49 -15.81 7.45 10.48
N THR A 50 -15.15 8.49 10.98
CA THR A 50 -15.52 9.11 12.25
C THR A 50 -16.57 10.17 11.95
N THR A 51 -17.81 9.94 12.38
CA THR A 51 -18.82 11.01 12.38
C THR A 51 -18.37 12.06 13.40
N ALA A 52 -18.08 13.27 12.93
CA ALA A 52 -17.84 14.40 13.82
C ALA A 52 -19.10 14.61 14.68
N SER A 53 -18.96 14.39 15.99
CA SER A 53 -19.98 14.71 17.00
C SER A 53 -19.75 16.11 17.53
#